data_AF-A0A6J6ZHP0-F1
#
_entry.id   AF-A0A6J6ZHP0-F1
#
_cell.length_a   1.000
_cell.length_b   1.000
_cell.length_c   1.000
_cell.angle_alpha   90.00
_cell.angle_beta   90.00
_cell.angle_gamma   90.00
#
_symmetry.space_group_name_H-M   'P 1'
#
loop_
_entity.id
_entity.type
_entity.pdbx_description
1 polymer ?
#
loop_
_entity_poly.entity_id
_entity_poly.type
_entity_poly.pdbx_seq_one_letter_code
_entity_poly.pdbx_strand_id
1 'polypeptide(L)'
;MSTDCSSAAREVGEPLAGTAPVATCWILIEQPGPWGKNALLDARLEPGVGQLLTDRAEDTGVSILLVRHPDRLEPASVVAGRNVWVVHTSPGATRMRHGIMSDVSVIADWDFPELAAGSLPPFGVSTSQPLLLVCTHSGRDACCALHGRALITDLLKNVSVEDRGFIWESSHIGGHRFAPTVMSLPCGAVFGRLTVDNAIEIFSSSQRLLLTPDNYRGRTCYSPPLQVAEIVVRQNMGIFERDVLDVLRVIDDRALPMPALAQLPAVGESLVAEVRHEDGRAWQVNLRREELTQPRPKSCGSEPTTAAIWRSVGLAEATPWHH
;
A
#
# COMPACT_ATOMS: atom_id res chain seq x y z
N MET A 1 -3.08 22.40 22.74
CA MET A 1 -3.49 21.97 21.38
C MET A 1 -3.50 20.46 21.40
N SER A 2 -4.60 19.81 20.97
CA SER A 2 -4.56 18.36 20.80
C SER A 2 -3.56 18.05 19.68
N THR A 3 -2.49 17.34 20.00
CA THR A 3 -1.48 16.88 19.04
C THR A 3 -2.18 16.03 17.98
N ASP A 4 -1.95 16.30 16.69
CA ASP A 4 -2.52 15.49 15.61
C ASP A 4 -2.01 14.04 15.68
N CYS A 5 -2.73 13.11 15.05
CA CYS A 5 -2.40 11.69 15.22
C CYS A 5 -1.05 11.29 14.63
N SER A 6 -0.55 12.01 13.61
CA SER A 6 0.76 11.73 13.00
C SER A 6 1.89 12.18 13.92
N SER A 7 1.77 13.37 14.48
CA SER A 7 2.71 13.90 15.48
C SER A 7 2.73 13.02 16.74
N ALA A 8 1.57 12.62 17.25
CA ALA A 8 1.47 11.75 18.44
C ALA A 8 2.11 10.37 18.19
N ALA A 9 1.86 9.73 17.04
CA ALA A 9 2.47 8.46 16.69
C ALA A 9 4.00 8.56 16.52
N ARG A 10 4.51 9.70 16.04
CA ARG A 10 5.95 9.97 15.92
C ARG A 10 6.59 10.18 17.29
N GLU A 11 5.94 10.92 18.19
CA GLU A 11 6.44 11.22 19.54
C GLU A 11 6.64 9.95 20.38
N VAL A 12 5.71 9.00 20.30
CA VAL A 12 5.81 7.70 20.99
C VAL A 12 6.67 6.67 20.24
N GLY A 13 7.31 7.06 19.13
CA GLY A 13 8.18 6.19 18.35
C GLY A 13 7.48 4.98 17.73
N GLU A 14 6.21 5.09 17.33
CA GLU A 14 5.46 3.96 16.75
C GLU A 14 6.19 3.43 15.49
N PRO A 15 6.51 2.13 15.39
CA PRO A 15 7.20 1.58 14.21
C PRO A 15 6.35 1.64 12.94
N LEU A 16 7.00 1.79 11.79
CA LEU A 16 6.36 1.75 10.47
C LEU A 16 6.22 0.32 9.92
N ALA A 17 7.19 -0.55 10.20
CA ALA A 17 7.25 -1.89 9.64
C ALA A 17 6.00 -2.72 10.01
N GLY A 18 5.43 -3.41 9.03
CA GLY A 18 4.24 -4.24 9.23
C GLY A 18 2.93 -3.47 9.29
N THR A 19 2.91 -2.20 8.89
CA THR A 19 1.70 -1.36 9.00
C THR A 19 1.07 -1.02 7.66
N ALA A 20 1.60 -1.52 6.54
CA ALA A 20 0.97 -1.30 5.23
C ALA A 20 -0.42 -1.96 5.20
N PRO A 21 -1.42 -1.34 4.52
CA PRO A 21 -2.69 -2.02 4.24
C PRO A 21 -2.45 -3.34 3.51
N VAL A 22 -3.39 -4.26 3.65
CA VAL A 22 -3.26 -5.61 3.12
C VAL A 22 -4.22 -5.79 1.94
N ALA A 23 -3.68 -6.02 0.76
CA ALA A 23 -4.39 -6.28 -0.50
C ALA A 23 -3.44 -6.91 -1.52
N THR A 24 -3.90 -7.93 -2.25
CA THR A 24 -3.10 -8.53 -3.35
C THR A 24 -3.36 -7.83 -4.67
N CYS A 25 -4.52 -7.17 -4.82
CA CYS A 25 -4.87 -6.43 -6.02
C CYS A 25 -5.46 -5.06 -5.70
N TRP A 26 -5.10 -4.06 -6.48
CA TRP A 26 -5.62 -2.69 -6.39
C TRP A 26 -6.34 -2.31 -7.68
N ILE A 27 -7.55 -1.76 -7.54
CA ILE A 27 -8.24 -1.05 -8.62
C ILE A 27 -8.16 0.44 -8.31
N LEU A 28 -7.62 1.23 -9.22
CA LEU A 28 -7.58 2.69 -9.12
C LEU A 28 -8.59 3.28 -10.10
N ILE A 29 -9.47 4.15 -9.62
CA ILE A 29 -10.48 4.81 -10.45
C ILE A 29 -10.27 6.32 -10.34
N GLU A 30 -9.98 6.98 -11.46
CA GLU A 30 -9.93 8.44 -11.49
C GLU A 30 -11.31 9.02 -11.20
N GLN A 31 -11.43 9.73 -10.09
CA GLN A 31 -12.64 10.41 -9.67
C GLN A 31 -12.29 11.79 -9.11
N PRO A 32 -12.36 12.84 -9.94
CA PRO A 32 -12.10 14.22 -9.51
C PRO A 32 -13.10 14.71 -8.46
N GLY A 33 -12.70 15.74 -7.72
CA GLY A 33 -13.52 16.36 -6.69
C GLY A 33 -13.33 15.78 -5.29
N PRO A 34 -14.24 16.12 -4.34
CA PRO A 34 -14.18 15.63 -2.98
C PRO A 34 -14.62 14.15 -2.91
N TRP A 35 -14.00 13.40 -2.01
CA TRP A 35 -14.32 11.98 -1.76
C TRP A 35 -15.12 11.73 -0.48
N GLY A 36 -15.47 12.78 0.29
CA GLY A 36 -16.15 12.63 1.56
C GLY A 36 -15.35 11.85 2.61
N LYS A 37 -16.01 11.13 3.51
CA LYS A 37 -15.38 10.33 4.58
C LYS A 37 -15.11 8.90 4.13
N ASN A 38 -16.07 8.32 3.39
CA ASN A 38 -16.01 7.01 2.77
C ASN A 38 -15.91 7.19 1.26
N ALA A 39 -14.70 7.02 0.70
CA ALA A 39 -14.37 7.45 -0.66
C ALA A 39 -15.36 6.96 -1.72
N LEU A 40 -15.64 5.65 -1.76
CA LEU A 40 -16.56 5.07 -2.75
C LEU A 40 -18.02 5.48 -2.54
N LEU A 41 -18.44 5.71 -1.30
CA LEU A 41 -19.85 5.97 -0.98
C LEU A 41 -20.19 7.47 -1.07
N ASP A 42 -19.24 8.34 -0.75
CA ASP A 42 -19.47 9.78 -0.65
C ASP A 42 -18.93 10.56 -1.87
N ALA A 43 -18.09 9.94 -2.71
CA ALA A 43 -17.68 10.56 -3.97
C ALA A 43 -18.84 10.61 -4.96
N ARG A 44 -18.74 11.53 -5.92
CA ARG A 44 -19.73 11.71 -7.00
C ARG A 44 -19.60 10.64 -8.10
N LEU A 45 -19.68 9.37 -7.71
CA LEU A 45 -19.89 8.25 -8.61
C LEU A 45 -21.37 8.15 -8.98
N GLU A 46 -21.66 7.38 -10.03
CA GLU A 46 -23.01 7.02 -10.41
C GLU A 46 -23.73 6.35 -9.22
N PRO A 47 -25.03 6.66 -8.97
CA PRO A 47 -25.75 6.13 -7.82
C PRO A 47 -25.66 4.60 -7.71
N GLY A 48 -25.27 4.11 -6.53
CA GLY A 48 -25.16 2.67 -6.25
C GLY A 48 -23.85 2.01 -6.69
N VAL A 49 -23.10 2.58 -7.63
CA VAL A 49 -21.83 1.98 -8.12
C VAL A 49 -20.81 1.83 -6.99
N GLY A 50 -20.66 2.86 -6.15
CA GLY A 50 -19.73 2.80 -5.02
C GLY A 50 -20.02 1.67 -4.03
N GLN A 51 -21.30 1.44 -3.73
CA GLN A 51 -21.72 0.34 -2.86
C GLN A 51 -21.49 -1.01 -3.53
N LEU A 52 -21.92 -1.16 -4.79
CA LEU A 52 -21.73 -2.38 -5.55
C LEU A 52 -20.25 -2.78 -5.64
N LEU A 53 -19.35 -1.83 -5.92
CA LEU A 53 -17.92 -2.08 -5.96
C LEU A 53 -17.34 -2.45 -4.59
N THR A 54 -17.87 -1.86 -3.51
CA THR A 54 -17.49 -2.21 -2.14
C THR A 54 -17.87 -3.66 -1.83
N ASP A 55 -19.11 -4.04 -2.14
CA ASP A 55 -19.64 -5.38 -1.89
C ASP A 55 -18.89 -6.45 -2.72
N ARG A 56 -18.53 -6.13 -3.97
CA ARG A 56 -17.76 -7.04 -4.84
C ARG A 56 -16.30 -7.22 -4.40
N ALA A 57 -15.73 -6.24 -3.70
CA ALA A 57 -14.35 -6.30 -3.22
C ALA A 57 -14.22 -7.02 -1.87
N GLU A 58 -15.30 -7.08 -1.08
CA GLU A 58 -15.30 -7.66 0.26
C GLU A 58 -14.74 -9.10 0.26
N ASP A 59 -13.81 -9.37 1.17
CA ASP A 59 -13.14 -10.67 1.35
C ASP A 59 -12.44 -11.28 0.12
N THR A 60 -12.25 -10.52 -0.96
CA THR A 60 -11.57 -11.01 -2.18
C THR A 60 -10.06 -10.80 -2.18
N GLY A 61 -9.54 -9.86 -1.37
CA GLY A 61 -8.16 -9.39 -1.43
C GLY A 61 -7.93 -8.24 -2.42
N VAL A 62 -8.99 -7.81 -3.12
CA VAL A 62 -9.00 -6.59 -3.93
C VAL A 62 -9.30 -5.38 -3.05
N SER A 63 -8.57 -4.28 -3.27
CA SER A 63 -8.87 -2.97 -2.69
C SER A 63 -9.05 -1.93 -3.78
N ILE A 64 -9.93 -0.96 -3.55
CA ILE A 64 -10.24 0.09 -4.52
C ILE A 64 -9.85 1.45 -3.96
N LEU A 65 -9.13 2.24 -4.75
CA LEU A 65 -8.82 3.63 -4.45
C LEU A 65 -9.41 4.54 -5.51
N LEU A 66 -9.95 5.67 -5.07
CA LEU A 66 -10.20 6.79 -5.95
C LEU A 66 -8.92 7.61 -6.08
N VAL A 67 -8.61 8.02 -7.30
CA VAL A 67 -7.44 8.85 -7.60
C VAL A 67 -7.83 10.11 -8.34
N ARG A 68 -6.98 11.14 -8.31
CA ARG A 68 -7.13 12.31 -9.18
C ARG A 68 -5.75 12.85 -9.55
N HIS A 69 -5.61 13.34 -10.77
CA HIS A 69 -4.37 13.96 -11.19
C HIS A 69 -4.29 15.39 -10.63
N PRO A 70 -3.18 15.79 -10.00
CA PRO A 70 -3.07 17.10 -9.37
C PRO A 70 -3.18 18.27 -10.37
N ASP A 71 -2.71 18.08 -11.61
CA ASP A 71 -2.80 19.11 -12.66
C ASP A 71 -4.16 19.11 -13.40
N ARG A 72 -5.05 18.14 -13.11
CA ARG A 72 -6.36 18.06 -13.77
C ARG A 72 -7.43 18.73 -12.91
N LEU A 73 -7.80 19.95 -13.29
CA LEU A 73 -8.77 20.78 -12.57
C LEU A 73 -10.22 20.60 -13.05
N GLU A 74 -10.44 19.84 -14.11
CA GLU A 74 -11.78 19.63 -14.68
C GLU A 74 -12.70 18.87 -13.71
N PRO A 75 -13.95 19.31 -13.52
CA PRO A 75 -14.94 18.55 -12.77
C PRO A 75 -15.25 17.20 -13.42
N ALA A 76 -15.57 16.19 -12.60
CA ALA A 76 -15.92 14.83 -13.07
C ALA A 76 -17.05 14.80 -14.13
N SER A 77 -17.97 15.77 -14.11
CA SER A 77 -19.07 15.89 -15.07
C SER A 77 -18.64 16.30 -16.48
N VAL A 78 -17.38 16.73 -16.66
CA VAL A 78 -16.82 17.21 -17.93
C VAL A 78 -15.82 16.19 -18.52
N VAL A 79 -15.37 15.23 -17.71
CA VAL A 79 -14.35 14.26 -18.09
C VAL A 79 -14.93 13.20 -19.03
N ALA A 80 -14.52 13.22 -20.30
CA ALA A 80 -14.99 12.28 -21.34
C ALA A 80 -14.61 10.80 -21.09
N GLY A 81 -13.69 10.55 -20.15
CA GLY A 81 -13.29 9.21 -19.70
C GLY A 81 -12.34 9.28 -18.52
N ARG A 82 -12.48 8.33 -17.60
CA ARG A 82 -11.73 8.20 -16.35
C ARG A 82 -10.56 7.25 -16.56
N ASN A 83 -9.37 7.61 -16.09
CA ASN A 83 -8.26 6.66 -16.02
C ASN A 83 -8.59 5.57 -15.00
N VAL A 84 -8.36 4.32 -15.39
CA VAL A 84 -8.54 3.14 -14.54
C VAL A 84 -7.29 2.29 -14.60
N TRP A 85 -6.82 1.85 -13.43
CA TRP A 85 -5.75 0.87 -13.31
C TRP A 85 -6.25 -0.34 -12.54
N VAL A 86 -5.74 -1.52 -12.92
CA VAL A 86 -5.86 -2.75 -12.14
C VAL A 86 -4.47 -3.34 -11.98
N VAL A 87 -4.10 -3.62 -10.73
CA VAL A 87 -2.72 -3.91 -10.33
C VAL A 87 -2.67 -5.07 -9.37
N HIS A 88 -2.07 -6.18 -9.77
CA HIS A 88 -1.73 -7.28 -8.87
C HIS A 88 -0.29 -7.09 -8.34
N THR A 89 -0.11 -7.19 -7.03
CA THR A 89 1.11 -6.74 -6.35
C THR A 89 2.01 -7.87 -5.86
N SER A 90 1.61 -9.14 -5.94
CA SER A 90 2.41 -10.26 -5.41
C SER A 90 3.70 -10.49 -6.21
N PRO A 91 4.85 -10.77 -5.57
CA PRO A 91 6.10 -11.09 -6.27
C PRO A 91 5.93 -12.25 -7.26
N GLY A 92 6.70 -12.25 -8.35
CA GLY A 92 6.57 -13.22 -9.45
C GLY A 92 5.29 -13.08 -10.30
N ALA A 93 4.28 -12.36 -9.81
CA ALA A 93 3.02 -12.12 -10.49
C ALA A 93 2.63 -10.63 -10.53
N THR A 94 3.59 -9.72 -10.32
CA THR A 94 3.38 -8.26 -10.41
C THR A 94 2.90 -7.90 -11.81
N ARG A 95 1.66 -7.42 -11.93
CA ARG A 95 1.05 -7.06 -13.22
C ARG A 95 0.24 -5.78 -13.05
N MET A 96 0.27 -4.91 -14.05
CA MET A 96 -0.55 -3.71 -14.10
C MET A 96 -1.10 -3.50 -15.49
N ARG A 97 -2.38 -3.13 -15.55
CA ARG A 97 -3.04 -2.64 -16.76
C ARG A 97 -3.63 -1.27 -16.53
N HIS A 98 -3.63 -0.45 -17.57
CA HIS A 98 -4.14 0.91 -17.59
C HIS A 98 -5.04 1.12 -18.81
N GLY A 99 -6.16 1.80 -18.62
CA GLY A 99 -6.99 2.27 -19.73
C GLY A 99 -7.90 3.40 -19.31
N ILE A 100 -8.69 3.89 -20.25
CA ILE A 100 -9.68 4.94 -20.04
C ILE A 100 -11.07 4.32 -20.16
N MET A 101 -11.95 4.60 -19.21
CA MET A 101 -13.34 4.13 -19.19
C MET A 101 -14.30 5.32 -19.12
N SER A 102 -15.35 5.32 -19.95
CA SER A 102 -16.45 6.27 -19.84
C SER A 102 -17.47 5.84 -18.77
N ASP A 103 -17.63 4.54 -18.56
CA ASP A 103 -18.52 3.94 -17.58
C ASP A 103 -17.72 3.00 -16.68
N VAL A 104 -17.56 3.39 -15.41
CA VAL A 104 -16.84 2.60 -14.41
C VAL A 104 -17.71 1.56 -13.72
N SER A 105 -19.03 1.56 -13.96
CA SER A 105 -19.93 0.54 -13.41
C SER A 105 -19.61 -0.86 -13.95
N VAL A 106 -19.06 -0.95 -15.16
CA VAL A 106 -18.56 -2.19 -15.80
C VAL A 106 -17.46 -2.87 -14.98
N ILE A 107 -16.74 -2.15 -14.12
CA ILE A 107 -15.76 -2.76 -13.20
C ILE A 107 -16.44 -3.80 -12.29
N ALA A 108 -17.71 -3.59 -11.94
CA ALA A 108 -18.47 -4.54 -11.13
C ALA A 108 -18.69 -5.89 -11.84
N ASP A 109 -18.54 -5.98 -13.15
CA ASP A 109 -18.66 -7.24 -13.89
C ASP A 109 -17.36 -8.06 -13.87
N TRP A 110 -16.25 -7.49 -13.39
CA TRP A 110 -14.98 -8.22 -13.28
C TRP A 110 -15.05 -9.31 -12.20
N ASP A 111 -14.23 -10.34 -12.37
CA ASP A 111 -14.08 -11.43 -11.40
C ASP A 111 -13.01 -11.06 -10.37
N PHE A 112 -13.44 -10.47 -9.25
CA PHE A 112 -12.54 -9.94 -8.20
C PHE A 112 -11.65 -11.02 -7.55
N PRO A 113 -12.16 -12.23 -7.23
CA PRO A 113 -11.31 -13.35 -6.84
C PRO A 113 -10.20 -13.66 -7.86
N GLU A 114 -10.50 -13.69 -9.16
CA GLU A 114 -9.50 -13.90 -10.20
C GLU A 114 -8.50 -12.73 -10.29
N LEU A 115 -8.94 -11.47 -10.09
CA LEU A 115 -8.03 -10.32 -10.01
C LEU A 115 -7.03 -10.51 -8.87
N ALA A 116 -7.52 -10.92 -7.69
CA ALA A 116 -6.71 -11.15 -6.50
C ALA A 116 -5.73 -12.33 -6.66
N ALA A 117 -6.04 -13.28 -7.55
CA ALA A 117 -5.16 -14.38 -7.96
C ALA A 117 -4.16 -13.99 -9.07
N GLY A 118 -4.25 -12.77 -9.62
CA GLY A 118 -3.35 -12.24 -10.64
C GLY A 118 -3.84 -12.36 -12.09
N SER A 119 -5.06 -12.89 -12.30
CA SER A 119 -5.74 -12.96 -13.59
C SER A 119 -6.40 -11.62 -13.93
N LEU A 120 -5.61 -10.66 -14.42
CA LEU A 120 -6.13 -9.33 -14.80
C LEU A 120 -6.98 -9.38 -16.08
N PRO A 121 -8.07 -8.59 -16.18
CA PRO A 121 -8.96 -8.60 -17.33
C PRO A 121 -8.23 -8.05 -18.56
N PRO A 122 -8.64 -8.41 -19.79
CA PRO A 122 -8.07 -7.87 -21.03
C PRO A 122 -8.54 -6.42 -21.29
N PHE A 123 -8.44 -5.55 -20.29
CA PHE A 123 -8.79 -4.14 -20.33
C PHE A 123 -7.56 -3.27 -20.58
N GLY A 124 -7.67 -2.26 -21.43
CA GLY A 124 -6.59 -1.30 -21.68
C GLY A 124 -5.27 -1.95 -22.13
N VAL A 125 -4.14 -1.34 -21.78
CA VAL A 125 -2.79 -1.81 -22.11
C VAL A 125 -2.06 -2.30 -20.86
N SER A 126 -1.20 -3.31 -21.02
CA SER A 126 -0.23 -3.66 -19.96
C SER A 126 0.85 -2.59 -19.86
N THR A 127 1.23 -2.23 -18.65
CA THR A 127 2.28 -1.24 -18.40
C THR A 127 3.10 -1.62 -17.17
N SER A 128 4.38 -1.27 -17.20
CA SER A 128 5.32 -1.38 -16.07
C SER A 128 5.73 -0.02 -15.51
N GLN A 129 5.19 1.07 -16.08
CA GLN A 129 5.48 2.43 -15.63
C GLN A 129 5.00 2.62 -14.20
N PRO A 130 5.87 2.98 -13.24
CA PRO A 130 5.47 3.06 -11.85
C PRO A 130 4.46 4.19 -11.63
N LEU A 131 3.55 4.00 -10.68
CA LEU A 131 2.69 5.08 -10.19
C LEU A 131 3.06 5.39 -8.74
N LEU A 132 3.07 6.67 -8.41
CA LEU A 132 3.20 7.14 -7.04
C LEU A 132 1.88 7.75 -6.57
N LEU A 133 1.23 7.09 -5.62
CA LEU A 133 -0.03 7.54 -5.05
C LEU A 133 0.22 8.24 -3.72
N VAL A 134 -0.06 9.54 -3.64
CA VAL A 134 0.02 10.32 -2.40
C VAL A 134 -1.36 10.39 -1.76
N CYS A 135 -1.50 9.94 -0.52
CA CYS A 135 -2.79 9.98 0.17
C CYS A 135 -3.12 11.42 0.61
N THR A 136 -4.16 12.02 0.03
CA THR A 136 -4.61 13.39 0.34
C THR A 136 -6.07 13.46 0.81
N HIS A 137 -6.61 12.33 1.26
CA HIS A 137 -8.03 12.16 1.59
C HIS A 137 -8.48 12.97 2.81
N SER A 138 -8.85 14.23 2.59
CA SER A 138 -9.14 15.18 3.66
C SER A 138 -10.39 14.86 4.47
N GLY A 139 -11.41 14.26 3.87
CA GLY A 139 -12.62 13.87 4.60
C GLY A 139 -12.43 12.61 5.46
N ARG A 140 -11.32 11.88 5.29
CA ARG A 140 -10.96 10.76 6.17
C ARG A 140 -10.25 11.22 7.44
N ASP A 141 -9.19 12.02 7.30
CA ASP A 141 -8.38 12.47 8.44
C ASP A 141 -7.58 13.74 8.11
N ALA A 142 -7.43 14.63 9.09
CA ALA A 142 -6.71 15.90 8.95
C ALA A 142 -5.23 15.71 8.61
N CYS A 143 -4.57 14.65 9.11
CA CYS A 143 -3.16 14.38 8.81
C CYS A 143 -2.95 14.07 7.31
N CYS A 144 -3.90 13.37 6.67
CA CYS A 144 -3.87 13.15 5.22
C CYS A 144 -4.05 14.46 4.46
N ALA A 145 -4.97 15.32 4.91
CA ALA A 145 -5.20 16.62 4.29
C ALA A 145 -3.96 17.51 4.38
N LEU A 146 -3.39 17.67 5.57
CA LEU A 146 -2.32 18.62 5.83
C LEU A 146 -0.99 18.14 5.26
N HIS A 147 -0.52 16.97 5.71
CA HIS A 147 0.80 16.50 5.36
C HIS A 147 0.86 15.91 3.95
N GLY A 148 -0.19 15.20 3.51
CA GLY A 148 -0.27 14.63 2.17
C GLY A 148 -0.32 15.69 1.08
N ARG A 149 -1.14 16.74 1.25
CA ARG A 149 -1.22 17.83 0.26
C ARG A 149 0.06 18.66 0.22
N ALA A 150 0.68 18.92 1.37
CA ALA A 150 1.98 19.58 1.42
C ALA A 150 3.02 18.78 0.64
N LEU A 151 3.11 17.46 0.90
CA LEU A 151 4.04 16.57 0.20
C LEU A 151 3.86 16.62 -1.31
N ILE A 152 2.64 16.39 -1.83
CA ILE A 152 2.44 16.33 -3.28
C ILE A 152 2.68 17.68 -3.94
N THR A 153 2.31 18.79 -3.28
CA THR A 153 2.54 20.14 -3.81
C THR A 153 4.03 20.41 -4.01
N ASP A 154 4.86 20.05 -3.01
CA ASP A 154 6.29 20.28 -3.10
C ASP A 154 6.99 19.24 -3.98
N LEU A 155 6.53 17.99 -3.99
CA LEU A 155 7.03 16.96 -4.89
C LEU A 155 6.90 17.38 -6.36
N LEU A 156 5.72 17.84 -6.78
CA LEU A 156 5.48 18.25 -8.17
C LEU A 156 6.36 19.42 -8.62
N LYS A 157 6.77 20.31 -7.70
CA LYS A 157 7.72 21.40 -8.01
C LYS A 157 9.15 20.90 -8.29
N ASN A 158 9.49 19.71 -7.81
CA ASN A 158 10.84 19.16 -7.84
C ASN A 158 11.01 17.99 -8.82
N VAL A 159 9.97 17.62 -9.57
CA VAL A 159 10.03 16.60 -10.64
C VAL A 159 9.78 17.21 -12.01
N SER A 160 10.19 16.50 -13.08
CA SER A 160 9.96 16.93 -14.45
C SER A 160 8.46 16.93 -14.79
N VAL A 161 8.06 17.70 -15.82
CA VAL A 161 6.66 17.73 -16.28
C VAL A 161 6.18 16.35 -16.76
N GLU A 162 7.07 15.56 -17.36
CA GLU A 162 6.77 14.19 -17.80
C GLU A 162 6.50 13.28 -16.60
N ASP A 163 7.35 13.36 -15.57
CA ASP A 163 7.20 12.57 -14.34
C ASP A 163 5.89 12.84 -13.61
N ARG A 164 5.36 14.06 -13.69
CA ARG A 164 4.08 14.42 -13.04
C ARG A 164 2.93 13.52 -13.49
N GLY A 165 2.95 13.03 -14.74
CA GLY A 165 1.92 12.12 -15.26
C GLY A 165 1.78 10.80 -14.48
N PHE A 166 2.78 10.45 -13.67
CA PHE A 166 2.83 9.23 -12.88
C PHE A 166 2.63 9.46 -11.37
N ILE A 167 2.39 10.71 -10.95
CA ILE A 167 2.22 11.10 -9.55
C ILE A 167 0.79 11.56 -9.32
N TRP A 168 0.03 10.78 -8.54
CA TRP A 168 -1.41 10.97 -8.37
C TRP A 168 -1.77 11.21 -6.91
N GLU A 169 -2.80 12.02 -6.69
CA GLU A 169 -3.49 12.04 -5.40
C GLU A 169 -4.38 10.80 -5.29
N SER A 170 -4.51 10.27 -4.06
CA SER A 170 -5.36 9.11 -3.78
C SER A 170 -6.23 9.29 -2.55
N SER A 171 -7.37 8.60 -2.57
CA SER A 171 -8.20 8.35 -1.41
C SER A 171 -7.42 7.58 -0.34
N HIS A 172 -8.06 7.30 0.79
CA HIS A 172 -7.32 6.83 1.96
C HIS A 172 -6.63 5.48 1.74
N ILE A 173 -5.30 5.50 1.64
CA ILE A 173 -4.45 4.29 1.56
C ILE A 173 -4.46 3.51 2.89
N GLY A 174 -4.58 4.20 4.02
CA GLY A 174 -4.41 3.61 5.35
C GLY A 174 -3.19 4.16 6.08
N GLY A 175 -3.32 4.36 7.39
CA GLY A 175 -2.21 4.81 8.25
C GLY A 175 -1.98 6.33 8.23
N HIS A 176 -3.02 7.14 8.37
CA HIS A 176 -2.89 8.62 8.46
C HIS A 176 -2.07 9.08 9.68
N ARG A 177 -1.96 8.27 10.74
CA ARG A 177 -1.01 8.48 11.83
C ARG A 177 0.46 8.30 11.43
N PHE A 178 0.71 7.85 10.21
CA PHE A 178 2.03 7.79 9.57
C PHE A 178 2.10 8.76 8.39
N ALA A 179 1.27 9.80 8.35
CA ALA A 179 1.28 10.76 7.27
C ALA A 179 2.59 11.58 7.23
N PRO A 180 3.04 12.02 6.04
CA PRO A 180 2.49 11.68 4.72
C PRO A 180 2.64 10.20 4.37
N THR A 181 1.63 9.63 3.72
CA THR A 181 1.61 8.24 3.26
C THR A 181 1.59 8.19 1.75
N VAL A 182 2.42 7.32 1.18
CA VAL A 182 2.56 7.09 -0.25
C VAL A 182 2.53 5.60 -0.57
N MET A 183 1.94 5.22 -1.69
CA MET A 183 2.06 3.87 -2.26
C MET A 183 2.70 3.94 -3.64
N SER A 184 3.72 3.12 -3.88
CA SER A 184 4.32 2.90 -5.19
C SER A 184 3.79 1.61 -5.81
N LEU A 185 3.24 1.71 -7.02
CA LEU A 185 2.78 0.61 -7.85
C LEU A 185 3.73 0.41 -9.02
N PRO A 186 3.88 -0.80 -9.58
CA PRO A 186 3.00 -1.96 -9.39
C PRO A 186 3.31 -2.88 -8.20
N CYS A 187 4.44 -2.72 -7.51
CA CYS A 187 4.80 -3.61 -6.40
C CYS A 187 3.95 -3.46 -5.14
N GLY A 188 3.16 -2.38 -5.03
CA GLY A 188 2.33 -2.13 -3.85
C GLY A 188 3.17 -1.86 -2.61
N ALA A 189 4.28 -1.13 -2.75
CA ALA A 189 5.14 -0.73 -1.65
C ALA A 189 4.58 0.52 -0.97
N VAL A 190 4.35 0.48 0.34
CA VAL A 190 3.74 1.57 1.10
C VAL A 190 4.75 2.21 2.03
N PHE A 191 4.72 3.54 2.10
CA PHE A 191 5.65 4.35 2.87
C PHE A 191 4.92 5.33 3.77
N GLY A 192 5.57 5.76 4.85
CA GLY A 192 5.01 6.72 5.80
C GLY A 192 6.05 7.71 6.32
N ARG A 193 5.60 8.81 6.92
CA ARG A 193 6.44 9.85 7.53
C ARG A 193 7.40 10.52 6.55
N LEU A 194 7.01 10.61 5.28
CA LEU A 194 7.89 11.08 4.21
C LEU A 194 8.16 12.57 4.27
N THR A 195 9.38 12.94 3.92
CA THR A 195 9.74 14.27 3.41
C THR A 195 9.60 14.31 1.89
N VAL A 196 9.73 15.51 1.30
CA VAL A 196 9.75 15.66 -0.17
C VAL A 196 10.94 14.91 -0.78
N ASP A 197 12.12 14.96 -0.15
CA ASP A 197 13.32 14.27 -0.62
C ASP A 197 13.14 12.76 -0.65
N ASN A 198 12.54 12.19 0.41
CA ASN A 198 12.23 10.76 0.44
C ASN A 198 11.25 10.39 -0.69
N ALA A 199 10.23 11.22 -0.95
CA ALA A 199 9.26 10.95 -2.00
C ALA A 199 9.89 11.00 -3.41
N ILE A 200 10.81 11.94 -3.65
CA ILE A 200 11.60 12.01 -4.90
C ILE A 200 12.46 10.76 -5.06
N GLU A 201 13.14 10.33 -3.99
CA GLU A 201 13.99 9.14 -4.01
C GLU A 201 13.18 7.86 -4.26
N ILE A 202 12.04 7.70 -3.58
CA ILE A 202 11.13 6.57 -3.79
C ILE A 202 10.67 6.51 -5.25
N PHE A 203 10.22 7.65 -5.80
CA PHE A 203 9.77 7.72 -7.18
C PHE A 203 10.90 7.35 -8.16
N SER A 204 12.07 7.99 -8.01
CA SER A 204 13.24 7.75 -8.86
C SER A 204 13.79 6.32 -8.75
N SER A 205 13.70 5.71 -7.58
CA SER A 205 14.09 4.31 -7.35
C SER A 205 13.09 3.33 -7.96
N SER A 206 11.80 3.64 -7.90
CA SER A 206 10.75 2.81 -8.50
C SER A 206 10.89 2.72 -10.03
N GLN A 207 11.33 3.80 -10.69
CA GLN A 207 11.64 3.80 -12.13
C GLN A 207 12.80 2.85 -12.49
N ARG A 208 13.66 2.53 -11.54
CA ARG A 208 14.81 1.62 -11.68
C ARG A 208 14.56 0.23 -11.09
N LEU A 209 13.31 -0.11 -10.77
CA LEU A 209 12.91 -1.36 -10.11
C LEU A 209 13.61 -1.57 -8.74
N LEU A 210 13.84 -0.48 -8.02
CA LEU A 210 14.40 -0.48 -6.68
C LEU A 210 13.37 0.00 -5.64
N LEU A 211 13.60 -0.38 -4.39
CA LEU A 211 12.89 0.04 -3.19
C LEU A 211 13.86 0.70 -2.22
N THR A 212 13.37 1.69 -1.49
CA THR A 212 14.09 2.34 -0.38
C THR A 212 13.63 1.70 0.93
N PRO A 213 14.52 1.11 1.77
CA PRO A 213 14.11 0.50 3.03
C PRO A 213 13.67 1.52 4.08
N ASP A 214 14.16 2.75 3.98
CA ASP A 214 13.76 3.85 4.86
C ASP A 214 12.30 4.23 4.62
N ASN A 215 11.60 4.58 5.71
CA ASN A 215 10.18 4.93 5.70
C ASN A 215 9.22 3.83 5.18
N TYR A 216 9.75 2.64 4.85
CA TYR A 216 8.98 1.53 4.29
C TYR A 216 8.11 0.86 5.36
N ARG A 217 6.82 0.70 5.04
CA ARG A 217 5.82 0.08 5.90
C ARG A 217 5.58 -1.39 5.56
N GLY A 218 5.80 -1.76 4.30
CA GLY A 218 5.63 -3.11 3.78
C GLY A 218 4.98 -3.15 2.40
N ARG A 219 4.98 -4.34 1.80
CA ARG A 219 4.27 -4.66 0.56
C ARG A 219 2.83 -5.08 0.86
N THR A 220 1.89 -4.57 0.09
CA THR A 220 0.44 -4.77 0.34
C THR A 220 -0.02 -6.22 0.25
N CYS A 221 0.60 -7.06 -0.60
CA CYS A 221 0.24 -8.47 -0.72
C CYS A 221 0.59 -9.30 0.53
N TYR A 222 1.46 -8.78 1.40
CA TYR A 222 1.90 -9.46 2.60
C TYR A 222 1.05 -9.05 3.81
N SER A 223 0.80 -10.02 4.68
CA SER A 223 0.26 -9.75 6.01
C SER A 223 1.29 -8.99 6.88
N PRO A 224 0.86 -8.27 7.93
CA PRO A 224 1.74 -7.52 8.82
C PRO A 224 3.03 -8.23 9.28
N PRO A 225 3.03 -9.50 9.74
CA PRO A 225 4.28 -10.17 10.10
C PRO A 225 5.21 -10.38 8.90
N LEU A 226 4.66 -10.73 7.73
CA LEU A 226 5.47 -10.99 6.54
C LEU A 226 6.05 -9.70 5.95
N GLN A 227 5.33 -8.57 6.05
CA GLN A 227 5.87 -7.24 5.78
C GLN A 227 7.09 -6.94 6.68
N VAL A 228 7.02 -7.26 7.99
CA VAL A 228 8.17 -7.10 8.90
C VAL A 228 9.33 -8.00 8.51
N ALA A 229 9.07 -9.26 8.15
CA ALA A 229 10.11 -10.18 7.70
C ALA A 229 10.85 -9.66 6.46
N GLU A 230 10.10 -9.19 5.45
CA GLU A 230 10.68 -8.59 4.24
C GLU A 230 11.59 -7.42 4.60
N ILE A 231 11.10 -6.48 5.41
CA ILE A 231 11.84 -5.27 5.80
C ILE A 231 13.13 -5.64 6.53
N VAL A 232 13.05 -6.57 7.48
CA VAL A 232 14.21 -7.02 8.26
C VAL A 232 15.28 -7.59 7.36
N VAL A 233 14.92 -8.45 6.41
CA VAL A 233 15.89 -9.04 5.48
C VAL A 233 16.48 -8.00 4.54
N ARG A 234 15.65 -7.13 3.95
CA ARG A 234 16.14 -6.03 3.08
C ARG A 234 17.15 -5.14 3.79
N GLN A 235 16.87 -4.76 5.02
CA GLN A 235 17.74 -3.88 5.81
C GLN A 235 19.05 -4.57 6.23
N ASN A 236 19.00 -5.83 6.68
CA ASN A 236 20.20 -6.52 7.15
C ASN A 236 21.11 -6.99 6.00
N MET A 237 20.53 -7.28 4.84
CA MET A 237 21.26 -7.84 3.68
C MET A 237 21.55 -6.81 2.59
N GLY A 238 21.05 -5.57 2.72
CA GLY A 238 21.23 -4.53 1.72
C GLY A 238 20.54 -4.84 0.38
N ILE A 239 19.34 -5.43 0.42
CA ILE A 239 18.59 -5.84 -0.78
C ILE A 239 17.59 -4.76 -1.15
N PHE A 240 17.84 -4.08 -2.25
CA PHE A 240 17.07 -2.92 -2.71
C PHE A 240 16.19 -3.26 -3.92
N GLU A 241 16.49 -4.34 -4.63
CA GLU A 241 15.77 -4.76 -5.81
C GLU A 241 14.32 -5.11 -5.45
N ARG A 242 13.37 -4.59 -6.23
CA ARG A 242 11.96 -4.57 -5.87
C ARG A 242 11.32 -5.95 -5.79
N ASP A 243 11.56 -6.79 -6.79
CA ASP A 243 10.82 -8.05 -7.00
C ASP A 243 11.64 -9.32 -6.76
N VAL A 244 12.80 -9.21 -6.09
CA VAL A 244 13.71 -10.35 -5.89
C VAL A 244 13.40 -11.16 -4.63
N LEU A 245 12.51 -10.68 -3.76
CA LEU A 245 12.14 -11.34 -2.50
C LEU A 245 10.71 -11.87 -2.52
N ASP A 246 10.56 -13.15 -2.17
CA ASP A 246 9.30 -13.77 -1.80
C ASP A 246 9.28 -14.07 -0.29
N VAL A 247 8.11 -13.96 0.34
CA VAL A 247 7.98 -14.13 1.79
C VAL A 247 6.87 -15.12 2.11
N LEU A 248 7.26 -16.21 2.77
CA LEU A 248 6.41 -17.35 3.08
C LEU A 248 6.27 -17.47 4.61
N ARG A 249 5.17 -18.06 5.06
CA ARG A 249 5.01 -18.45 6.46
C ARG A 249 5.52 -19.87 6.64
N VAL A 250 6.26 -20.13 7.71
CA VAL A 250 6.66 -21.48 8.11
C VAL A 250 5.62 -22.07 9.07
N ILE A 251 5.08 -23.24 8.72
CA ILE A 251 4.16 -24.04 9.54
C ILE A 251 4.64 -25.48 9.46
N ASP A 252 4.85 -26.14 10.61
CA ASP A 252 5.31 -27.53 10.69
C ASP A 252 6.53 -27.79 9.78
N ASP A 253 7.54 -26.92 9.88
CA ASP A 253 8.78 -26.93 9.08
C ASP A 253 8.61 -26.80 7.56
N ARG A 254 7.44 -26.34 7.10
CA ARG A 254 7.15 -26.10 5.68
C ARG A 254 6.89 -24.62 5.43
N ALA A 255 7.58 -24.05 4.44
CA ALA A 255 7.32 -22.71 3.95
C ALA A 255 6.14 -22.73 2.98
N LEU A 256 5.08 -22.00 3.33
CA LEU A 256 3.82 -21.93 2.58
C LEU A 256 3.47 -20.47 2.27
N PRO A 257 2.90 -20.18 1.09
CA PRO A 257 2.29 -18.88 0.82
C PRO A 257 1.23 -18.60 1.87
N MET A 258 1.26 -17.41 2.46
CA MET A 258 0.20 -16.96 3.36
C MET A 258 -0.70 -15.99 2.60
N PRO A 259 -1.96 -16.34 2.33
CA PRO A 259 -2.90 -15.39 1.78
C PRO A 259 -2.94 -14.13 2.65
N ALA A 260 -3.07 -12.97 2.02
CA ALA A 260 -3.05 -11.68 2.70
C ALA A 260 -4.13 -11.61 3.81
N LEU A 261 -5.28 -12.26 3.59
CA LEU A 261 -6.43 -12.34 4.51
C LEU A 261 -6.36 -13.50 5.53
N ALA A 262 -5.27 -14.25 5.58
CA ALA A 262 -5.15 -15.36 6.52
C ALA A 262 -5.16 -14.88 7.99
N GLN A 263 -5.80 -15.66 8.87
CA GLN A 263 -5.87 -15.36 10.29
C GLN A 263 -4.45 -15.25 10.91
N LEU A 264 -4.25 -14.18 11.69
CA LEU A 264 -2.99 -13.90 12.35
C LEU A 264 -2.99 -14.38 13.81
N PRO A 265 -1.83 -14.81 14.33
CA PRO A 265 -1.67 -15.17 15.75
C PRO A 265 -2.08 -14.04 16.71
N ALA A 266 -2.48 -14.42 17.93
CA ALA A 266 -2.86 -13.49 19.00
C ALA A 266 -1.65 -12.69 19.53
N VAL A 267 -1.91 -11.66 20.34
CA VAL A 267 -0.83 -10.91 21.00
C VAL A 267 -0.08 -11.83 21.95
N GLY A 268 1.25 -11.75 21.95
CA GLY A 268 2.12 -12.63 22.72
C GLY A 268 2.56 -13.89 21.97
N GLU A 269 1.90 -14.24 20.86
CA GLU A 269 2.25 -15.38 20.02
C GLU A 269 3.33 -15.03 19.00
N SER A 270 3.98 -16.08 18.49
CA SER A 270 5.07 -15.99 17.52
C SER A 270 4.69 -16.59 16.17
N LEU A 271 5.38 -16.13 15.14
CA LEU A 271 5.30 -16.63 13.79
C LEU A 271 6.72 -16.72 13.21
N VAL A 272 6.97 -17.73 12.39
CA VAL A 272 8.23 -17.83 11.63
C VAL A 272 7.92 -17.57 10.17
N ALA A 273 8.69 -16.66 9.57
CA ALA A 273 8.63 -16.37 8.14
C ALA A 273 9.93 -16.83 7.48
N GLU A 274 9.83 -17.34 6.26
CA GLU A 274 10.97 -17.60 5.40
C GLU A 274 10.95 -16.59 4.26
N VAL A 275 12.02 -15.80 4.15
CA VAL A 275 12.23 -14.84 3.07
C VAL A 275 13.21 -15.47 2.08
N ARG A 276 12.81 -15.59 0.82
CA ARG A 276 13.61 -16.20 -0.24
C ARG A 276 14.01 -15.14 -1.24
N HIS A 277 15.28 -15.15 -1.63
CA HIS A 277 15.77 -14.42 -2.78
C HIS A 277 15.63 -15.28 -4.05
N GLU A 278 15.40 -14.66 -5.19
CA GLU A 278 15.37 -15.33 -6.50
C GLU A 278 16.70 -16.02 -6.88
N ASP A 279 17.79 -15.73 -6.17
CA ASP A 279 19.12 -16.29 -6.42
C ASP A 279 19.40 -17.56 -5.59
N GLY A 280 18.42 -18.01 -4.82
CA GLY A 280 18.49 -19.19 -3.97
C GLY A 280 18.89 -18.92 -2.52
N ARG A 281 19.31 -17.70 -2.16
CA ARG A 281 19.49 -17.35 -0.74
C ARG A 281 18.16 -17.34 0.00
N ALA A 282 18.16 -17.73 1.27
CA ALA A 282 16.97 -17.71 2.09
C ALA A 282 17.32 -17.36 3.55
N TRP A 283 16.34 -16.79 4.26
CA TRP A 283 16.46 -16.42 5.66
C TRP A 283 15.18 -16.74 6.42
N GLN A 284 15.33 -17.24 7.64
CA GLN A 284 14.22 -17.40 8.58
C GLN A 284 14.20 -16.20 9.54
N VAL A 285 13.02 -15.60 9.67
CA VAL A 285 12.74 -14.49 10.58
C VAL A 285 11.76 -14.96 11.64
N ASN A 286 12.21 -14.97 12.89
CA ASN A 286 11.36 -15.23 14.04
C ASN A 286 10.67 -13.93 14.44
N LEU A 287 9.35 -13.94 14.45
CA LEU A 287 8.52 -12.77 14.71
C LEU A 287 7.69 -12.96 15.97
N ARG A 288 7.48 -11.89 16.71
CA ARG A 288 6.59 -11.85 17.88
C ARG A 288 5.60 -10.70 17.75
N ARG A 289 4.35 -10.95 18.13
CA ARG A 289 3.33 -9.92 18.25
C ARG A 289 3.36 -9.31 19.64
N GLU A 290 3.60 -8.01 19.73
CA GLU A 290 3.81 -7.29 20.98
C GLU A 290 2.87 -6.10 21.09
N GLU A 291 2.40 -5.81 22.29
CA GLU A 291 1.63 -4.60 22.58
C GLU A 291 2.56 -3.42 22.87
N LEU A 292 2.27 -2.28 22.27
CA LEU A 292 2.99 -1.05 22.52
C LEU A 292 2.50 -0.38 23.81
N THR A 293 3.45 -0.06 24.68
CA THR A 293 3.21 0.41 26.05
C THR A 293 2.56 1.79 26.15
N GLN A 294 2.89 2.73 25.25
CA GLN A 294 2.39 4.12 25.34
C GLN A 294 1.20 4.36 24.43
N PRO A 295 0.00 4.73 24.91
CA PRO A 295 -1.19 4.92 24.06
C PRO A 295 -1.00 5.99 22.99
N ARG A 296 -1.74 5.84 21.87
CA ARG A 296 -1.73 6.80 20.76
C ARG A 296 -3.11 6.88 20.11
N PRO A 297 -3.51 8.05 19.58
CA PRO A 297 -4.74 8.17 18.82
C PRO A 297 -4.63 7.38 17.51
N LYS A 298 -5.66 6.61 17.16
CA LYS A 298 -5.70 5.92 15.87
C LYS A 298 -5.87 6.92 14.72
N SER A 299 -6.68 7.95 14.94
CA SER A 299 -7.03 9.09 14.05
C SER A 299 -7.06 10.43 14.78
N CYS A 300 -7.01 11.53 14.04
CA CYS A 300 -7.19 12.86 14.61
C CYS A 300 -8.52 12.95 15.38
N GLY A 301 -8.47 13.49 16.60
CA GLY A 301 -9.65 13.63 17.47
C GLY A 301 -10.16 12.33 18.09
N SER A 302 -9.51 11.18 17.85
CA SER A 302 -9.85 9.93 18.56
C SER A 302 -9.11 9.81 19.89
N GLU A 303 -9.75 9.13 20.84
CA GLU A 303 -9.11 8.79 22.11
C GLU A 303 -7.88 7.88 21.91
N PRO A 304 -6.76 8.15 22.60
CA PRO A 304 -5.58 7.30 22.54
C PRO A 304 -5.85 5.86 23.03
N THR A 305 -5.39 4.87 22.26
CA THR A 305 -5.55 3.44 22.60
C THR A 305 -4.23 2.69 22.49
N THR A 306 -4.20 1.48 23.06
CA THR A 306 -3.10 0.56 22.81
C THR A 306 -3.13 -0.03 21.41
N ALA A 307 -1.95 -0.37 20.89
CA ALA A 307 -1.78 -0.96 19.56
C ALA A 307 -0.79 -2.11 19.66
N ALA A 308 -0.98 -3.13 18.83
CA ALA A 308 -0.05 -4.24 18.70
C ALA A 308 0.75 -4.12 17.41
N ILE A 309 2.02 -4.51 17.47
CA ILE A 309 2.96 -4.55 16.35
C ILE A 309 3.58 -5.94 16.22
N TRP A 310 4.21 -6.18 15.08
CA TRP A 310 5.11 -7.30 14.89
C TRP A 310 6.56 -6.83 14.98
N ARG A 311 7.40 -7.61 15.65
CA ARG A 311 8.82 -7.35 15.80
C ARG A 311 9.61 -8.62 15.47
N SER A 312 10.74 -8.47 14.79
CA SER A 312 11.71 -9.55 14.68
C SER A 312 12.42 -9.76 16.01
N VAL A 313 12.42 -11.00 16.47
CA VAL A 313 13.16 -11.48 17.65
C VAL A 313 14.33 -12.39 17.26
N GLY A 314 14.52 -12.64 15.96
CA GLY A 314 15.63 -13.41 15.43
C GLY A 314 15.64 -13.41 13.90
N LEU A 315 16.85 -13.47 13.34
CA LEU A 315 17.12 -13.61 11.91
C LEU A 315 18.26 -14.61 11.76
N ALA A 316 18.08 -15.61 10.91
CA ALA A 316 19.10 -16.60 10.59
C ALA A 316 19.07 -16.92 9.09
N GLU A 317 20.21 -17.28 8.50
CA GLU A 317 20.22 -17.89 7.18
C GLU A 317 19.47 -19.23 7.22
N ALA A 318 18.66 -19.47 6.20
CA ALA A 318 17.95 -20.72 6.00
C ALA A 318 18.68 -21.53 4.94
N THR A 319 18.73 -22.86 5.12
CA THR A 319 19.25 -23.73 4.07
C THR A 319 18.33 -23.63 2.85
N PRO A 320 18.85 -23.35 1.65
CA PRO A 320 18.05 -23.35 0.44
C PRO A 320 17.32 -24.68 0.29
N TRP A 321 16.03 -24.66 -0.02
CA TRP A 321 15.36 -25.86 -0.52
C TRP A 321 16.00 -26.17 -1.87
N HIS A 322 16.83 -27.21 -1.93
CA HIS A 322 17.36 -27.70 -3.20
C HIS A 322 16.18 -27.99 -4.15
N HIS A 323 16.25 -27.41 -5.36
CA HIS A 323 15.32 -27.68 -6.46
C HIS A 323 15.25 -29.18 -6.79
#